data_AF-A0AA38CH23-F1
#
_entry.id   AF-A0AA38CH23-F1
#
_cell.length_a   1.000
_cell.length_b   1.000
_cell.length_c   1.000
_cell.angle_alpha   90.00
_cell.angle_beta   90.00
_cell.angle_gamma   90.00
#
_symmetry.space_group_name_H-M   'P 1'
#
loop_
_entity.id
_entity.type
_entity.pdbx_description
1 polymer ?
#
loop_
_entity_poly.entity_id
_entity_poly.type
_entity_poly.pdbx_seq_one_letter_code
_entity_poly.pdbx_strand_id
1 'polypeptide(L)'
;MANTTPRKALGAPITINQLHPYHMAWILEGRVIRKGTIHNYSNAKGEGQILNFNVIDTLGDDINVTCFGKAADFYHEKIQEGTVYTISKGTLKYVKIGYRDSSSPWEIMLEMDSIMEIYKDPTA
;
A
#
# COMPACT_ATOMS: atom_id res chain seq x y z
N MET A 1 30.81 15.12 -0.04
CA MET A 1 29.94 16.28 -0.31
C MET A 1 28.58 15.73 -0.71
N ALA A 2 27.57 15.93 0.14
CA ALA A 2 26.27 15.28 0.03
C ALA A 2 25.45 15.89 -1.11
N ASN A 3 25.28 15.15 -2.20
CA ASN A 3 24.30 15.48 -3.23
C ASN A 3 22.98 14.79 -2.89
N THR A 4 22.28 15.38 -1.92
CA THR A 4 20.88 15.08 -1.63
C THR A 4 20.05 15.57 -2.81
N THR A 5 19.56 14.66 -3.63
CA THR A 5 18.45 14.96 -4.55
C THR A 5 17.31 15.54 -3.69
N PRO A 6 16.86 16.78 -3.94
CA PRO A 6 15.83 17.39 -3.12
C PRO A 6 14.55 16.55 -3.30
N ARG A 7 14.03 16.00 -2.20
CA ARG A 7 12.65 15.49 -2.16
C ARG A 7 11.77 16.57 -2.77
N LYS A 8 11.23 16.34 -3.96
CA LYS A 8 10.21 17.20 -4.57
C LYS A 8 9.00 17.17 -3.63
N ALA A 9 8.96 18.10 -2.69
CA ALA A 9 7.89 18.49 -1.74
C ALA A 9 6.63 17.60 -1.61
N LEU A 10 6.80 16.28 -1.47
CA LEU A 10 5.86 15.43 -0.76
C LEU A 10 6.42 15.33 0.67
N GLY A 11 5.56 15.48 1.68
CA GLY A 11 5.95 15.51 3.08
C GLY A 11 6.77 14.29 3.52
N ALA A 12 7.32 14.33 4.73
CA ALA A 12 7.94 13.14 5.32
C ALA A 12 6.95 11.95 5.32
N PRO A 13 7.44 10.70 5.19
CA PRO A 13 6.58 9.53 5.32
C PRO A 13 5.79 9.59 6.63
N ILE A 14 4.50 9.29 6.55
CA ILE A 14 3.59 9.22 7.68
C ILE A 14 3.37 7.76 8.07
N THR A 15 2.92 7.55 9.30
CA THR A 15 2.58 6.23 9.85
C THR A 15 1.14 5.85 9.54
N ILE A 16 0.78 4.58 9.70
CA ILE A 16 -0.56 4.07 9.38
C ILE A 16 -1.63 4.76 10.21
N ASN A 17 -1.35 5.05 11.48
CA ASN A 17 -2.26 5.76 12.37
C ASN A 17 -2.53 7.23 11.97
N GLN A 18 -1.71 7.82 11.09
CA GLN A 18 -1.87 9.18 10.56
C GLN A 18 -2.63 9.20 9.23
N LEU A 19 -2.95 8.03 8.65
CA LEU A 19 -3.70 7.93 7.41
C LEU A 19 -5.14 8.42 7.61
N HIS A 20 -5.59 9.28 6.71
CA HIS A 20 -6.94 9.84 6.73
C HIS A 20 -7.51 9.90 5.30
N PRO A 21 -8.77 9.49 5.07
CA PRO A 21 -9.35 9.35 3.72
C PRO A 21 -9.39 10.63 2.89
N TYR A 22 -9.38 11.80 3.54
CA TYR A 22 -9.41 13.10 2.86
C TYR A 22 -8.02 13.63 2.52
N HIS A 23 -6.96 13.01 3.05
CA HIS A 23 -5.60 13.36 2.68
C HIS A 23 -5.22 12.50 1.47
N MET A 24 -5.13 13.11 0.29
CA MET A 24 -4.72 12.40 -0.93
C MET A 24 -3.20 12.46 -1.15
N ALA A 25 -2.52 13.39 -0.49
CA ALA A 25 -1.07 13.56 -0.54
C ALA A 25 -0.42 12.97 0.73
N TRP A 26 -0.21 11.66 0.72
CA TRP A 26 0.54 10.94 1.76
C TRP A 26 1.60 10.04 1.14
N ILE A 27 2.63 9.78 1.94
CA ILE A 27 3.63 8.76 1.68
C ILE A 27 3.63 7.86 2.90
N LEU A 28 3.41 6.56 2.69
CA LEU A 28 3.54 5.53 3.72
C LEU A 28 4.81 4.74 3.45
N GLU A 29 5.62 4.53 4.48
CA GLU A 29 6.70 3.55 4.43
C GLU A 29 6.27 2.34 5.23
N GLY A 30 6.34 1.16 4.60
CA GLY A 30 5.96 -0.05 5.29
C GLY A 30 6.54 -1.32 4.68
N ARG A 31 6.74 -2.32 5.52
CA ARG A 31 7.25 -3.63 5.15
C ARG A 31 6.10 -4.56 4.80
N VAL A 32 6.19 -5.22 3.66
CA VAL A 32 5.24 -6.27 3.30
C VAL A 32 5.48 -7.47 4.21
N ILE A 33 4.50 -7.83 5.03
CA ILE A 33 4.58 -8.96 5.96
C ILE A 33 3.87 -10.21 5.42
N ARG A 34 2.89 -10.02 4.55
CA ARG A 34 2.14 -11.11 3.90
C ARG A 34 1.74 -10.68 2.51
N LYS A 35 2.01 -11.53 1.53
CA LYS A 35 1.58 -11.41 0.14
C LYS A 35 0.44 -12.40 -0.08
N GLY A 36 -0.76 -11.89 -0.36
CA GLY A 36 -1.86 -12.75 -0.76
C GLY A 36 -1.68 -13.26 -2.18
N THR A 37 -2.51 -14.23 -2.54
CA THR A 37 -2.63 -14.74 -3.90
C THR A 37 -3.62 -13.93 -4.70
N ILE A 38 -3.47 -13.90 -6.03
CA ILE A 38 -4.49 -13.33 -6.90
C ILE A 38 -5.74 -14.22 -6.86
N HIS A 39 -6.89 -13.61 -6.59
CA HIS A 39 -8.19 -14.27 -6.65
C HIS A 39 -9.04 -13.66 -7.77
N ASN A 40 -9.78 -14.50 -8.49
CA ASN A 40 -10.72 -14.03 -9.50
C ASN A 40 -12.11 -13.85 -8.87
N TYR A 41 -12.82 -12.80 -9.26
CA TYR A 41 -14.21 -12.56 -8.88
C TYR A 41 -15.06 -12.33 -10.14
N SER A 42 -16.33 -12.73 -10.07
CA SER A 42 -17.36 -12.44 -11.06
C SER A 42 -18.55 -11.83 -10.34
N ASN A 43 -18.97 -10.64 -10.75
CA ASN A 43 -20.13 -9.95 -10.17
C ASN A 43 -20.96 -9.26 -11.27
N ALA A 44 -22.06 -8.63 -10.88
CA ALA A 44 -22.97 -7.95 -11.81
C ALA A 44 -22.31 -6.82 -12.64
N LYS A 45 -21.16 -6.29 -12.19
CA LYS A 45 -20.37 -5.27 -12.91
C LYS A 45 -19.29 -5.88 -13.83
N GLY A 46 -19.13 -7.20 -13.82
CA GLY A 46 -18.20 -7.93 -14.65
C GLY A 46 -17.27 -8.84 -13.85
N GLU A 47 -16.32 -9.41 -14.57
CA GLU A 47 -15.27 -10.27 -14.04
C GLU A 47 -13.99 -9.47 -13.82
N GLY A 48 -13.22 -9.88 -12.82
CA GLY A 48 -11.95 -9.26 -12.51
C GLY A 48 -11.15 -10.11 -11.55
N GLN A 49 -10.05 -9.52 -11.12
CA GLN A 49 -9.11 -10.15 -10.20
C GLN A 49 -8.79 -9.18 -9.08
N ILE A 50 -8.47 -9.73 -7.92
CA ILE A 50 -8.16 -9.01 -6.70
C ILE A 50 -6.88 -9.59 -6.10
N LEU A 51 -6.03 -8.71 -5.62
CA LEU A 51 -4.87 -9.06 -4.81
C LEU A 51 -4.98 -8.31 -3.49
N ASN A 52 -4.79 -9.02 -2.39
CA ASN A 52 -4.72 -8.46 -1.04
C ASN A 52 -3.34 -8.76 -0.45
N PHE A 53 -2.75 -7.81 0.26
CA PHE A 53 -1.50 -8.02 1.00
C PHE A 53 -1.45 -7.13 2.23
N ASN A 54 -0.62 -7.50 3.22
CA ASN A 54 -0.49 -6.77 4.48
C ASN A 54 0.85 -6.06 4.55
N VAL A 55 0.81 -4.84 5.06
CA VAL A 55 1.97 -4.00 5.28
C VAL A 55 1.99 -3.57 6.73
N ILE A 56 3.17 -3.59 7.36
CA ILE A 56 3.40 -3.05 8.71
C ILE A 56 4.27 -1.80 8.60
N ASP A 57 3.96 -0.77 9.37
CA ASP A 57 4.80 0.43 9.45
C ASP A 57 5.91 0.32 10.51
N THR A 58 6.63 1.41 10.73
CA THR A 58 7.71 1.51 11.72
C THR A 58 7.22 1.50 13.17
N LEU A 59 5.95 1.81 13.43
CA LEU A 59 5.34 1.76 14.76
C LEU A 59 4.78 0.38 15.10
N GLY A 60 4.71 -0.52 14.12
CA GLY A 60 4.18 -1.87 14.28
C GLY A 60 2.68 -1.97 14.03
N ASP A 61 2.03 -0.89 13.58
CA ASP A 61 0.65 -0.94 13.11
C ASP A 61 0.62 -1.62 11.73
N ASP A 62 -0.41 -2.43 11.49
CA ASP A 62 -0.58 -3.12 10.22
C ASP A 62 -1.84 -2.65 9.46
N ILE A 63 -1.73 -2.66 8.13
CA ILE A 63 -2.78 -2.25 7.22
C ILE A 63 -2.91 -3.21 6.04
N ASN A 64 -4.16 -3.46 5.64
CA ASN A 64 -4.47 -4.20 4.42
C ASN A 64 -4.34 -3.30 3.19
N VAL A 65 -3.77 -3.85 2.13
CA VAL A 65 -3.64 -3.21 0.82
C VAL A 65 -4.28 -4.09 -0.23
N THR A 66 -5.11 -3.50 -1.08
CA THR A 66 -5.93 -4.20 -2.05
C THR A 66 -5.82 -3.58 -3.43
N CYS A 67 -5.62 -4.43 -4.43
CA CYS A 67 -5.47 -4.05 -5.84
C CYS A 67 -6.52 -4.79 -6.66
N PHE A 68 -7.11 -4.13 -7.66
CA PHE A 68 -8.13 -4.71 -8.54
C PHE A 68 -7.67 -4.73 -10.01
N GLY A 69 -8.18 -5.69 -10.77
CA GLY A 69 -7.96 -5.78 -12.21
C GLY A 69 -6.47 -5.78 -12.56
N LYS A 70 -6.07 -4.94 -13.52
CA LYS A 70 -4.68 -4.86 -13.99
C LYS A 70 -3.67 -4.46 -12.91
N ALA A 71 -4.10 -3.70 -11.89
CA ALA A 71 -3.22 -3.33 -10.78
C ALA A 71 -2.83 -4.55 -9.95
N ALA A 72 -3.71 -5.54 -9.81
CA ALA A 72 -3.42 -6.76 -9.08
C ALA A 72 -2.23 -7.52 -9.70
N ASP A 73 -2.23 -7.76 -11.01
CA ASP A 73 -1.11 -8.43 -11.69
C ASP A 73 0.19 -7.63 -11.56
N PHE A 74 0.11 -6.33 -11.83
CA PHE A 74 1.25 -5.44 -11.80
C PHE A 74 1.94 -5.40 -10.44
N TYR A 75 1.15 -5.24 -9.36
CA TYR A 75 1.72 -5.22 -8.02
C TYR A 75 2.08 -6.62 -7.54
N HIS A 76 1.38 -7.67 -7.97
CA HIS A 76 1.74 -9.04 -7.62
C HIS A 76 3.17 -9.40 -8.09
N GLU A 77 3.60 -8.96 -9.27
CA GLU A 77 4.97 -9.19 -9.73
C GLU A 77 6.00 -8.33 -9.00
N LYS A 78 5.62 -7.12 -8.57
CA LYS A 78 6.52 -6.18 -7.90
C LYS A 78 6.73 -6.47 -6.42
N ILE A 79 5.70 -6.92 -5.70
CA ILE A 79 5.76 -7.07 -4.25
C ILE A 79 6.48 -8.35 -3.84
N GLN A 80 7.34 -8.20 -2.85
CA GLN A 80 8.09 -9.27 -2.21
C GLN A 80 7.92 -9.17 -0.70
N GLU A 81 7.57 -10.28 -0.06
CA GLU A 81 7.50 -10.36 1.40
C GLU A 81 8.86 -10.03 2.02
N GLY A 82 8.82 -9.36 3.17
CA GLY A 82 10.02 -8.95 3.89
C GLY A 82 10.71 -7.70 3.35
N THR A 83 10.27 -7.14 2.22
CA THR A 83 10.82 -5.91 1.64
C THR A 83 10.03 -4.67 2.09
N VAL A 84 10.73 -3.55 2.31
CA VAL A 84 10.13 -2.27 2.66
C VAL A 84 9.81 -1.49 1.39
N TYR A 85 8.61 -0.93 1.32
CA TYR A 85 8.14 -0.13 0.20
C TYR A 85 7.67 1.24 0.66
N THR A 86 7.82 2.20 -0.24
CA THR A 86 7.17 3.50 -0.16
C THR A 86 5.91 3.46 -1.01
N ILE A 87 4.75 3.70 -0.39
CA ILE A 87 3.42 3.69 -1.00
C ILE A 87 2.86 5.12 -0.99
N SER A 88 2.31 5.57 -2.11
CA SER A 88 1.59 6.85 -2.19
C SER A 88 0.50 6.82 -3.27
N LYS A 89 -0.37 7.84 -3.27
CA LYS A 89 -1.49 7.97 -4.22
C LYS A 89 -2.46 6.78 -4.20
N GLY A 90 -2.80 6.27 -3.02
CA GLY A 90 -3.84 5.26 -2.83
C GLY A 90 -5.12 5.84 -2.23
N THR A 91 -6.24 5.15 -2.43
CA THR A 91 -7.52 5.52 -1.81
C THR A 91 -7.71 4.75 -0.51
N LEU A 92 -8.21 5.39 0.54
CA LEU A 92 -8.52 4.70 1.79
C LEU A 92 -9.98 4.29 1.86
N LYS A 93 -10.22 3.03 2.19
CA LYS A 93 -11.55 2.46 2.40
C LYS A 93 -11.69 2.04 3.85
N TYR A 94 -12.82 2.38 4.47
CA TYR A 94 -13.13 1.92 5.82
C TYR A 94 -13.56 0.44 5.80
N VAL A 95 -13.00 -0.37 6.69
CA VAL A 95 -13.33 -1.78 6.87
C VAL A 95 -13.78 -2.05 8.29
N LYS A 96 -14.93 -2.69 8.44
CA LYS A 96 -15.51 -3.04 9.74
C LYS A 96 -14.68 -4.15 10.41
N ILE A 97 -14.66 -4.14 11.74
CA ILE A 97 -13.87 -5.06 12.59
C ILE A 97 -14.09 -6.55 12.28
N GLY A 98 -15.27 -6.95 11.79
CA GLY A 98 -15.56 -8.35 11.43
C GLY A 98 -15.08 -8.81 10.05
N TYR A 99 -14.52 -7.92 9.22
CA TYR A 99 -14.07 -8.21 7.85
C TYR A 99 -12.62 -7.80 7.58
N ARG A 100 -11.94 -7.25 8.59
CA ARG A 100 -10.54 -6.82 8.47
C ARG A 100 -9.63 -7.86 9.10
N ASP A 101 -8.54 -8.14 8.42
CA ASP A 101 -7.44 -8.98 8.93
C ASP A 101 -6.31 -8.14 9.55
N SER A 102 -6.47 -6.81 9.56
CA SER A 102 -5.49 -5.86 10.08
C SER A 102 -6.01 -5.04 11.27
N SER A 103 -5.08 -4.51 12.08
CA SER A 103 -5.39 -3.66 13.24
C SER A 103 -5.99 -2.31 12.82
N SER A 104 -5.52 -1.75 11.70
CA SER A 104 -6.06 -0.51 11.14
C SER A 104 -7.52 -0.66 10.67
N PRO A 105 -8.40 0.33 10.93
CA PRO A 105 -9.77 0.33 10.39
C PRO A 105 -9.83 0.73 8.92
N TRP A 106 -8.69 1.09 8.35
CA TRP A 106 -8.55 1.50 6.96
C TRP A 106 -7.89 0.41 6.13
N GLU A 107 -8.22 0.39 4.85
CA GLU A 107 -7.61 -0.44 3.83
C GLU A 107 -7.17 0.47 2.68
N ILE A 108 -5.95 0.29 2.20
CA ILE A 108 -5.43 1.04 1.05
C ILE A 108 -5.87 0.33 -0.22
N MET A 109 -6.55 1.04 -1.10
CA MET A 109 -6.81 0.61 -2.46
C MET A 109 -5.76 1.22 -3.39
N LEU A 110 -4.97 0.35 -4.03
CA LEU A 110 -4.02 0.77 -5.06
C LEU A 110 -4.64 0.60 -6.44
N GLU A 111 -4.45 1.63 -7.25
CA GLU A 111 -4.84 1.70 -8.64
C GLU A 111 -3.59 1.80 -9.53
N MET A 112 -3.76 1.81 -10.85
CA MET A 112 -2.61 1.84 -11.77
C MET A 112 -1.82 3.16 -11.73
N ASP A 113 -2.42 4.24 -11.22
CA ASP A 113 -1.80 5.55 -11.03
C ASP A 113 -1.16 5.70 -9.63
N SER A 114 -1.36 4.73 -8.74
CA SER A 114 -0.70 4.65 -7.44
C SER A 114 0.81 4.40 -7.60
N ILE A 115 1.60 4.87 -6.64
CA ILE A 115 3.05 4.72 -6.66
C ILE A 115 3.45 3.76 -5.53
N MET A 116 4.13 2.68 -5.90
CA MET A 116 4.77 1.75 -4.97
C MET A 116 6.19 1.46 -5.45
N GLU A 117 7.16 1.85 -4.64
CA GLU A 117 8.59 1.72 -4.94
C GLU A 117 9.31 1.03 -3.80
N ILE A 118 10.33 0.22 -4.11
CA ILE A 118 11.19 -0.38 -3.09
C ILE A 118 11.89 0.75 -2.35
N TYR A 119 11.78 0.74 -1.03
CA TYR A 119 12.54 1.66 -0.19
C TYR A 119 14.03 1.35 -0.35
N LYS A 120 14.78 2.29 -0.90
CA LYS A 120 16.23 2.23 -0.96
C LYS A 120 16.76 3.17 0.12
N ASP A 121 17.42 2.61 1.12
CA ASP A 121 18.21 3.41 2.04
C ASP A 121 19.21 4.24 1.20
N PRO A 122 19.24 5.58 1.33
CA PRO A 122 20.16 6.42 0.58
C PRO A 122 21.65 6.22 0.94
N THR A 123 22.01 5.22 1.77
CA THR A 123 23.35 5.03 2.33
C THR A 123 24.08 3.76 1.85
N ALA A 124 23.67 3.13 0.74
CA ALA A 124 24.42 2.02 0.13
C ALA A 124 25.40 2.49 -0.96
#